data_AF-A0A2C5WZW8-F1
#
_entry.id   AF-A0A2C5WZW8-F1
#
_cell.length_a   1.000
_cell.length_b   1.000
_cell.length_c   1.000
_cell.angle_alpha   90.00
_cell.angle_beta   90.00
_cell.angle_gamma   90.00
#
_symmetry.space_group_name_H-M   'P 1'
#
loop_
_entity.id
_entity.type
_entity.pdbx_description
1 polymer ?
#
loop_
_entity_poly.entity_id
_entity_poly.type
_entity_poly.pdbx_seq_one_letter_code
_entity_poly.pdbx_strand_id
1 'polypeptide(L)'
;MRFSSLLPVPLLMLVGVNAGSAALERCGYKLQKLDGGVCTITTRYYDQGNRPVDKFTIDQENQIITINEALNSRETVRYDQMALHEILIEVCSEYGLVPDTIKSVAMDAAKDRPLISFLKPYREYYSIPDGEYVRATITPNIAEDWILFTGFWLYSDVNGILTRSNIEEIRVEEKETTCSFTYIIH
;
A
#
# COMPACT_ATOMS: atom_id res chain seq x y z
N MET A 1 54.31 22.26 32.10
CA MET A 1 52.93 21.93 31.70
C MET A 1 52.94 21.55 30.23
N ARG A 2 52.69 20.27 29.90
CA ARG A 2 52.55 19.80 28.51
C ARG A 2 51.06 19.52 28.29
N PHE A 3 50.43 20.31 27.44
CA PHE A 3 49.06 20.06 26.98
C PHE A 3 49.15 19.15 25.76
N SER A 4 48.78 17.89 25.93
CA SER A 4 48.57 16.97 24.80
C SER A 4 47.16 17.18 24.29
N SER A 5 47.04 17.81 23.13
CA SER A 5 45.81 17.97 22.38
C SER A 5 45.31 16.60 21.89
N LEU A 6 44.22 16.12 22.48
CA LEU A 6 43.44 15.01 21.96
C LEU A 6 42.64 15.51 20.74
N LEU A 7 42.95 14.99 19.55
CA LEU A 7 42.11 15.16 18.37
C LEU A 7 40.78 14.41 18.59
N PRO A 8 39.62 15.03 18.32
CA PRO A 8 38.36 14.31 18.37
C PRO A 8 38.28 13.37 17.17
N VAL A 9 38.11 12.08 17.44
CA VAL A 9 37.76 11.08 16.42
C VAL A 9 36.38 11.45 15.88
N PRO A 10 36.19 11.62 14.56
CA PRO A 10 34.87 11.82 14.01
C PRO A 10 34.08 10.53 14.21
N LEU A 11 33.02 10.61 15.02
CA LEU A 11 32.01 9.58 15.18
C LEU A 11 31.39 9.36 13.80
N LEU A 12 31.77 8.28 13.12
CA LEU A 12 31.08 7.78 11.94
C LEU A 12 29.63 7.53 12.35
N MET A 13 28.73 8.42 11.95
CA MET A 13 27.30 8.17 12.02
C MET A 13 27.00 6.99 11.11
N LEU A 14 26.99 5.79 11.70
CA LEU A 14 26.30 4.63 11.15
C LEU A 14 24.83 5.05 11.07
N VAL A 15 24.41 5.59 9.94
CA VAL A 15 23.01 5.66 9.57
C VAL A 15 22.56 4.21 9.51
N GLY A 16 21.89 3.76 10.58
CA GLY A 16 21.34 2.42 10.65
C GLY A 16 20.42 2.25 9.44
N VAL A 17 20.87 1.49 8.46
CA VAL A 17 20.01 0.99 7.40
C VAL A 17 19.04 0.06 8.11
N ASN A 18 17.79 0.48 8.25
CA ASN A 18 16.74 -0.39 8.76
C ASN A 18 16.69 -1.63 7.85
N ALA A 19 16.43 -2.81 8.43
CA ALA A 19 16.41 -4.06 7.66
C ALA A 19 15.43 -4.01 6.48
N GLY A 20 14.36 -3.20 6.59
CA GLY A 20 13.36 -3.05 5.53
C GLY A 20 13.88 -2.39 4.26
N SER A 21 14.66 -1.32 4.39
CA SER A 21 15.28 -0.66 3.23
C SER A 21 16.29 -1.56 2.51
N ALA A 22 16.94 -2.50 3.23
CA ALA A 22 17.89 -3.43 2.62
C ALA A 22 17.22 -4.47 1.70
N ALA A 23 15.96 -4.85 1.96
CA ALA A 23 15.22 -5.74 1.06
C ALA A 23 14.79 -4.99 -0.22
N LEU A 24 14.19 -3.81 -0.07
CA LEU A 24 13.81 -2.95 -1.19
C LEU A 24 15.00 -2.66 -2.12
N GLU A 25 16.14 -2.25 -1.57
CA GLU A 25 17.33 -1.92 -2.36
C GLU A 25 17.89 -3.11 -3.14
N ARG A 26 17.86 -4.32 -2.57
CA ARG A 26 18.31 -5.54 -3.27
C ARG A 26 17.44 -5.86 -4.49
N CYS A 27 16.15 -5.56 -4.41
CA CYS A 27 15.21 -5.72 -5.53
C CYS A 27 15.20 -4.50 -6.48
N GLY A 28 16.04 -3.50 -6.24
CA GLY A 28 16.19 -2.32 -7.10
C GLY A 28 15.19 -1.20 -6.81
N TYR A 29 14.47 -1.27 -5.69
CA TYR A 29 13.59 -0.22 -5.20
C TYR A 29 14.35 0.76 -4.30
N LYS A 30 13.88 2.00 -4.28
CA LYS A 30 14.34 3.03 -3.35
C LYS A 30 13.14 3.63 -2.64
N LEU A 31 13.18 3.60 -1.32
CA LEU A 31 12.20 4.27 -0.47
C LEU A 31 12.68 5.67 -0.12
N GLN A 32 11.82 6.66 -0.31
CA GLN A 32 12.03 8.02 0.16
C GLN A 32 10.93 8.40 1.14
N LYS A 33 11.30 8.75 2.37
CA LYS A 33 10.38 9.30 3.38
C LYS A 33 10.23 10.81 3.14
N LEU A 34 9.00 11.29 3.18
CA LEU A 34 8.60 12.68 3.07
C LEU A 34 7.89 13.09 4.37
N ASP A 35 7.59 14.38 4.51
CA ASP A 35 6.89 14.89 5.69
C ASP A 35 5.46 14.31 5.80
N GLY A 36 4.93 14.28 7.03
CA GLY A 36 3.54 13.89 7.29
C GLY A 36 3.24 12.40 7.09
N GLY A 37 4.23 11.53 7.29
CA GLY A 37 4.06 10.08 7.16
C GLY A 37 3.99 9.58 5.72
N VAL A 38 4.25 10.45 4.74
CA VAL A 38 4.23 10.08 3.32
C VAL A 38 5.55 9.40 2.94
N CYS A 39 5.50 8.34 2.14
CA CYS A 39 6.67 7.79 1.47
C CYS A 39 6.39 7.48 -0.01
N THR A 40 7.46 7.46 -0.79
CA THR A 40 7.44 7.07 -2.19
C THR A 40 8.41 5.94 -2.44
N ILE A 41 8.03 5.04 -3.35
CA ILE A 41 8.88 3.98 -3.87
C ILE A 41 9.22 4.31 -5.31
N THR A 42 10.50 4.31 -5.63
CA THR A 42 11.00 4.51 -7.00
C THR A 42 11.83 3.33 -7.43
N THR A 43 11.91 3.13 -8.73
CA THR A 43 12.59 2.01 -9.38
C THR A 43 13.10 2.48 -10.73
N ARG A 44 14.26 1.96 -11.16
CA ARG A 44 14.81 2.28 -12.49
C ARG A 44 14.12 1.52 -13.62
N TYR A 45 13.20 0.62 -13.29
CA TYR A 45 12.55 -0.30 -14.24
C TYR A 45 11.15 0.14 -14.65
N TYR A 46 10.72 1.31 -14.16
CA TYR A 46 9.51 1.98 -14.61
C TYR A 46 9.87 2.96 -15.74
N ASP A 47 9.25 2.79 -16.89
CA ASP A 47 9.62 3.49 -18.12
C ASP A 47 9.04 4.92 -18.23
N GLN A 48 8.11 5.28 -17.34
CA GLN A 48 7.53 6.63 -17.28
C GLN A 48 8.41 7.64 -16.51
N GLY A 49 9.73 7.43 -16.51
CA GLY A 49 10.72 8.32 -15.93
C GLY A 49 10.86 8.18 -14.42
N ASN A 50 11.18 9.29 -13.73
CA ASN A 50 11.46 9.30 -12.29
C ASN A 50 10.21 9.38 -11.40
N ARG A 51 9.03 9.07 -11.95
CA ARG A 51 7.79 9.04 -11.17
C ARG A 51 7.87 7.88 -10.16
N PRO A 52 7.39 8.06 -8.91
CA PRO A 52 7.19 6.94 -7.99
C PRO A 52 6.36 5.83 -8.65
N VAL A 53 6.72 4.57 -8.43
CA VAL A 53 5.82 3.47 -8.76
C VAL A 53 4.75 3.33 -7.69
N ASP A 54 5.11 3.51 -6.42
CA ASP A 54 4.14 3.48 -5.34
C ASP A 54 4.30 4.70 -4.43
N LYS A 55 3.20 5.10 -3.83
CA LYS A 55 3.15 6.19 -2.85
C LYS A 55 2.18 5.83 -1.75
N PHE A 56 2.62 5.99 -0.51
CA PHE A 56 1.84 5.68 0.68
C PHE A 56 1.80 6.87 1.62
N THR A 57 0.70 7.00 2.36
CA THR A 57 0.61 7.80 3.58
C THR A 57 0.44 6.84 4.75
N ILE A 58 1.32 6.94 5.74
CA ILE A 58 1.34 6.09 6.92
C ILE A 58 0.95 6.92 8.14
N ASP A 59 -0.16 6.55 8.77
CA ASP A 59 -0.54 7.06 10.08
C ASP A 59 -0.17 6.00 11.13
N GLN A 60 0.99 6.19 11.76
CA GLN A 60 1.52 5.24 12.75
C GLN A 60 0.69 5.21 14.03
N GLU A 61 0.10 6.34 14.43
CA GLU A 61 -0.68 6.45 15.67
C GLU A 61 -2.00 5.68 15.54
N ASN A 62 -2.67 5.84 14.41
CA ASN A 62 -3.93 5.17 14.13
C ASN A 62 -3.75 3.80 13.46
N GLN A 63 -2.53 3.44 13.06
CA GLN A 63 -2.19 2.20 12.34
C GLN A 63 -2.96 2.07 11.02
N ILE A 64 -3.00 3.16 10.25
CA ILE A 64 -3.70 3.26 8.97
C ILE A 64 -2.68 3.45 7.85
N ILE A 65 -2.87 2.73 6.75
CA ILE A 65 -2.10 2.92 5.52
C ILE A 65 -3.03 3.39 4.40
N THR A 66 -2.69 4.50 3.76
CA THR A 66 -3.35 4.93 2.53
C THR A 66 -2.41 4.71 1.36
N ILE A 67 -2.82 3.89 0.40
CA ILE A 67 -2.13 3.70 -0.88
C ILE A 67 -2.61 4.81 -1.80
N ASN A 68 -1.74 5.80 -2.02
CA ASN A 68 -2.03 6.91 -2.94
C ASN A 68 -1.72 6.54 -4.39
N GLU A 69 -0.75 5.66 -4.60
CA GLU A 69 -0.31 5.19 -5.91
C GLU A 69 0.24 3.77 -5.80
N ALA A 70 -0.14 2.91 -6.75
CA ALA A 70 0.31 1.52 -6.85
C ALA A 70 0.51 1.15 -8.33
N LEU A 71 1.72 1.36 -8.84
CA LEU A 71 2.09 1.20 -10.25
C LEU A 71 3.26 0.23 -10.43
N ASN A 72 3.75 -0.41 -9.36
CA ASN A 72 4.81 -1.43 -9.44
C ASN A 72 4.46 -2.57 -10.43
N SER A 73 3.18 -2.92 -10.59
CA SER A 73 2.73 -3.89 -11.61
C SER A 73 2.96 -3.46 -13.06
N ARG A 74 3.25 -2.17 -13.30
CA ARG A 74 3.56 -1.58 -14.62
C ARG A 74 5.06 -1.50 -14.91
N GLU A 75 5.91 -1.97 -14.00
CA GLU A 75 7.34 -2.09 -14.25
C GLU A 75 7.64 -3.12 -15.35
N THR A 76 8.84 -3.00 -15.93
CA THR A 76 9.40 -4.09 -16.74
C THR A 76 9.49 -5.36 -15.88
N VAL A 77 8.90 -6.46 -16.35
CA VAL A 77 8.87 -7.73 -15.62
C VAL A 77 10.28 -8.25 -15.37
N ARG A 78 10.56 -8.61 -14.10
CA ARG A 78 11.84 -9.19 -13.66
C ARG A 78 11.61 -10.26 -12.60
N TYR A 79 12.61 -11.12 -12.41
CA TYR A 79 12.55 -12.22 -11.44
C TYR A 79 12.51 -11.74 -9.98
N ASP A 80 13.04 -10.55 -9.71
CA ASP A 80 13.17 -9.92 -8.40
C ASP A 80 12.21 -8.73 -8.23
N GLN A 81 11.23 -8.59 -9.12
CA GLN A 81 10.17 -7.60 -8.98
C GLN A 81 9.33 -7.94 -7.74
N MET A 82 9.14 -6.96 -6.86
CA MET A 82 8.34 -7.14 -5.67
C MET A 82 6.88 -6.85 -5.96
N ALA A 83 6.00 -7.74 -5.50
CA ALA A 83 4.57 -7.47 -5.44
C ALA A 83 4.28 -6.34 -4.46
N LEU A 84 3.10 -5.72 -4.56
CA LEU A 84 2.76 -4.55 -3.74
C LEU A 84 2.72 -4.92 -2.25
N HIS A 85 2.21 -6.10 -1.89
CA HIS A 85 2.24 -6.58 -0.50
C HIS A 85 3.67 -6.74 0.05
N GLU A 86 4.62 -7.22 -0.75
CA GLU A 86 6.02 -7.33 -0.32
C GLU A 86 6.62 -5.94 -0.06
N ILE A 87 6.33 -4.96 -0.93
CA ILE A 87 6.73 -3.57 -0.73
C ILE A 87 6.09 -2.99 0.55
N LEU A 88 4.80 -3.26 0.77
CA LEU A 88 4.08 -2.81 1.95
C LEU A 88 4.65 -3.40 3.25
N ILE A 89 5.10 -4.66 3.27
CA ILE A 89 5.78 -5.26 4.42
C ILE A 89 7.05 -4.47 4.77
N GLU A 90 7.85 -4.13 3.75
CA GLU A 90 9.07 -3.36 3.98
C GLU A 90 8.78 -1.92 4.42
N VAL A 91 7.74 -1.29 3.86
CA VAL A 91 7.24 0.01 4.32
C VAL A 91 6.79 -0.07 5.78
N CYS A 92 6.05 -1.10 6.18
CA CYS A 92 5.65 -1.29 7.58
C CYS A 92 6.88 -1.37 8.49
N SER A 93 7.87 -2.20 8.12
CA SER A 93 9.13 -2.30 8.87
C SER A 93 9.85 -0.95 8.98
N GLU A 94 9.86 -0.15 7.92
CA GLU A 94 10.48 1.18 7.92
C GLU A 94 9.80 2.20 8.83
N TYR A 95 8.51 2.01 9.09
CA TYR A 95 7.71 2.83 10.01
C TYR A 95 7.51 2.13 11.36
N GLY A 96 8.23 1.05 11.66
CA GLY A 96 8.11 0.31 12.91
C GLY A 96 6.71 -0.26 13.17
N LEU A 97 5.94 -0.47 12.09
CA LEU A 97 4.62 -1.09 12.13
C LEU A 97 4.75 -2.60 11.96
N VAL A 98 3.95 -3.35 12.72
CA VAL A 98 3.76 -4.78 12.50
C VAL A 98 2.55 -4.93 11.58
N PRO A 99 2.65 -5.64 10.43
CA PRO A 99 1.54 -5.76 9.49
C PRO A 99 0.22 -6.21 10.14
N ASP A 100 0.28 -7.20 11.03
CA ASP A 100 -0.90 -7.71 11.76
C ASP A 100 -1.52 -6.70 12.74
N THR A 101 -0.90 -5.54 12.98
CA THR A 101 -1.43 -4.47 13.85
C THR A 101 -2.05 -3.33 13.06
N ILE A 102 -1.99 -3.37 11.74
CA ILE A 102 -2.67 -2.39 10.88
C ILE A 102 -4.17 -2.53 11.11
N LYS A 103 -4.86 -1.41 11.33
CA LYS A 103 -6.32 -1.37 11.50
C LYS A 103 -7.05 -1.20 10.19
N SER A 104 -6.46 -0.47 9.25
CA SER A 104 -7.05 -0.33 7.93
C SER A 104 -6.04 0.01 6.83
N VAL A 105 -6.37 -0.43 5.62
CA VAL A 105 -5.70 -0.02 4.39
C VAL A 105 -6.72 0.60 3.45
N ALA A 106 -6.44 1.78 2.91
CA ALA A 106 -7.32 2.50 2.01
C ALA A 106 -6.65 2.81 0.66
N MET A 107 -7.42 2.82 -0.43
CA MET A 107 -6.98 3.28 -1.74
C MET A 107 -8.12 3.95 -2.50
N ASP A 108 -7.82 5.08 -3.14
CA ASP A 108 -8.69 5.69 -4.15
C ASP A 108 -8.26 5.21 -5.53
N ALA A 109 -8.98 4.22 -6.07
CA ALA A 109 -8.73 3.71 -7.41
C ALA A 109 -9.38 4.62 -8.47
N ALA A 110 -8.66 4.90 -9.55
CA ALA A 110 -9.25 5.60 -10.69
C ALA A 110 -10.34 4.74 -11.34
N LYS A 111 -11.48 5.34 -11.69
CA LYS A 111 -12.62 4.66 -12.31
C LYS A 111 -12.35 4.38 -13.80
N ASP A 112 -11.45 3.44 -14.05
CA ASP A 112 -11.09 2.98 -15.38
C ASP A 112 -11.97 1.81 -15.85
N ARG A 113 -11.77 1.37 -17.10
CA ARG A 113 -12.55 0.27 -17.67
C ARG A 113 -12.46 -1.02 -16.83
N PRO A 114 -11.30 -1.45 -16.33
CA PRO A 114 -11.21 -2.56 -15.37
C PRO A 114 -12.10 -2.39 -14.15
N LEU A 115 -12.01 -1.26 -13.42
CA LEU A 115 -12.80 -1.04 -12.21
C LEU A 115 -14.32 -0.96 -12.50
N ILE A 116 -14.71 -0.31 -13.60
CA ILE A 116 -16.11 -0.27 -14.04
C ILE A 116 -16.62 -1.69 -14.33
N SER A 117 -15.80 -2.50 -15.00
CA SER A 117 -16.17 -3.88 -15.35
C SER A 117 -16.26 -4.76 -14.09
N PHE A 118 -15.40 -4.52 -13.11
CA PHE A 118 -15.42 -5.19 -11.81
C PHE A 118 -16.67 -4.86 -10.99
N LEU A 119 -17.10 -3.60 -10.94
CA LEU A 119 -18.29 -3.18 -10.18
C LEU A 119 -19.62 -3.55 -10.86
N LYS A 120 -19.60 -3.85 -12.17
CA LYS A 120 -20.80 -4.10 -12.96
C LYS A 120 -21.71 -5.21 -12.39
N PRO A 121 -21.22 -6.42 -12.01
CA PRO A 121 -22.08 -7.46 -11.46
C PRO A 121 -22.78 -7.03 -10.16
N TYR A 122 -22.08 -6.29 -9.29
CA TYR A 122 -22.66 -5.76 -8.05
C TYR A 122 -23.79 -4.77 -8.34
N ARG A 123 -23.54 -3.84 -9.28
CA ARG A 123 -24.54 -2.84 -9.70
C ARG A 123 -25.78 -3.51 -10.30
N GLU A 124 -25.61 -4.56 -11.10
CA GLU A 124 -26.72 -5.31 -11.70
C GLU A 124 -27.53 -6.06 -10.65
N TYR A 125 -26.87 -6.78 -9.73
CA TYR A 125 -27.53 -7.54 -8.66
C TYR A 125 -28.37 -6.64 -7.75
N TYR A 126 -27.81 -5.50 -7.33
CA TYR A 126 -28.50 -4.54 -6.46
C TYR A 126 -29.32 -3.49 -7.22
N SER A 127 -29.46 -3.61 -8.54
CA SER A 127 -30.25 -2.70 -9.39
C SER A 127 -29.88 -1.21 -9.19
N ILE A 128 -28.59 -0.91 -9.06
CA ILE A 128 -28.09 0.46 -8.84
C ILE A 128 -28.20 1.24 -10.16
N PRO A 129 -29.03 2.30 -10.22
CA PRO A 129 -29.28 3.05 -11.46
C PRO A 129 -28.03 3.74 -12.02
N ASP A 130 -28.02 3.98 -13.33
CA ASP A 130 -27.01 4.83 -13.96
C ASP A 130 -27.06 6.24 -13.37
N GLY A 131 -25.90 6.78 -12.99
CA GLY A 131 -25.76 8.07 -12.30
C GLY A 131 -25.77 7.99 -10.76
N GLU A 132 -26.20 6.86 -10.19
CA GLU A 132 -26.04 6.55 -8.75
C GLU A 132 -24.71 5.83 -8.50
N TYR A 133 -24.18 5.97 -7.28
CA TYR A 133 -22.88 5.43 -6.89
C TYR A 133 -23.02 4.25 -5.93
N VAL A 134 -22.17 3.23 -6.11
CA VAL A 134 -22.02 2.15 -5.12
C VAL A 134 -21.53 2.74 -3.79
N ARG A 135 -22.29 2.51 -2.73
CA ARG A 135 -21.86 2.69 -1.34
C ARG A 135 -22.17 1.41 -0.59
N ALA A 136 -21.14 0.68 -0.19
CA ALA A 136 -21.32 -0.66 0.34
C ALA A 136 -20.38 -0.95 1.51
N THR A 137 -20.86 -1.81 2.40
CA THR A 137 -20.08 -2.43 3.47
C THR A 137 -20.17 -3.93 3.28
N ILE A 138 -19.08 -4.53 2.82
CA ILE A 138 -19.02 -5.94 2.46
C ILE A 138 -18.33 -6.68 3.60
N THR A 139 -18.99 -7.72 4.11
CA THR A 139 -18.48 -8.57 5.19
C THR A 139 -18.54 -10.03 4.75
N PRO A 140 -17.76 -10.94 5.37
CA PRO A 140 -17.81 -12.37 5.05
C PRO A 140 -19.20 -13.02 5.17
N ASN A 141 -20.13 -12.38 5.89
CA ASN A 141 -21.50 -12.86 6.06
C ASN A 141 -22.35 -12.74 4.78
N ILE A 142 -21.95 -11.90 3.82
CA ILE A 142 -22.61 -11.76 2.52
C ILE A 142 -21.73 -12.46 1.48
N ALA A 143 -21.81 -13.79 1.43
CA ALA A 143 -20.84 -14.64 0.73
C ALA A 143 -20.64 -14.26 -0.75
N GLU A 144 -21.71 -13.95 -1.48
CA GLU A 144 -21.63 -13.58 -2.91
C GLU A 144 -20.83 -12.29 -3.11
N ASP A 145 -21.12 -11.25 -2.31
CA ASP A 145 -20.40 -9.99 -2.37
C ASP A 145 -18.97 -10.14 -1.87
N TRP A 146 -18.75 -10.93 -0.82
CA TRP A 146 -17.41 -11.21 -0.32
C TRP A 146 -16.55 -11.88 -1.40
N ILE A 147 -17.07 -12.90 -2.10
CA ILE A 147 -16.37 -13.56 -3.22
C ILE A 147 -16.07 -12.55 -4.33
N LEU A 148 -17.01 -11.68 -4.68
CA LEU A 148 -16.78 -10.66 -5.69
C LEU A 148 -15.65 -9.71 -5.27
N PHE A 149 -15.72 -9.14 -4.07
CA PHE A 149 -14.77 -8.11 -3.62
C PHE A 149 -13.40 -8.63 -3.20
N THR A 150 -13.31 -9.90 -2.78
CA THR A 150 -12.02 -10.59 -2.61
C THR A 150 -11.32 -10.87 -3.93
N GLY A 151 -12.05 -10.84 -5.06
CA GLY A 151 -11.50 -10.95 -6.40
C GLY A 151 -10.86 -9.67 -6.93
N PHE A 152 -11.00 -8.53 -6.25
CA PHE A 152 -10.30 -7.30 -6.64
C PHE A 152 -8.82 -7.40 -6.27
N TRP A 153 -7.92 -6.99 -7.19
CA TRP A 153 -6.47 -7.18 -7.04
C TRP A 153 -5.94 -6.66 -5.70
N LEU A 154 -6.45 -5.52 -5.24
CA LEU A 154 -6.00 -4.88 -4.01
C LEU A 154 -6.32 -5.70 -2.75
N TYR A 155 -7.39 -6.52 -2.76
CA TYR A 155 -7.68 -7.42 -1.64
C TYR A 155 -6.51 -8.40 -1.43
N SER A 156 -5.97 -8.98 -2.50
CA SER A 156 -4.87 -9.92 -2.42
C SER A 156 -3.61 -9.27 -1.84
N ASP A 157 -3.33 -8.01 -2.19
CA ASP A 157 -2.16 -7.32 -1.67
C ASP A 157 -2.33 -6.92 -0.19
N VAL A 158 -3.51 -6.48 0.21
CA VAL A 158 -3.79 -6.20 1.64
C VAL A 158 -3.79 -7.49 2.46
N ASN A 159 -4.38 -8.56 1.95
CA ASN A 159 -4.37 -9.85 2.64
C ASN A 159 -2.96 -10.45 2.70
N GLY A 160 -2.13 -10.20 1.69
CA GLY A 160 -0.77 -10.74 1.58
C GLY A 160 0.21 -10.24 2.65
N ILE A 161 -0.09 -9.13 3.33
CA ILE A 161 0.74 -8.65 4.44
C ILE A 161 0.30 -9.21 5.81
N LEU A 162 -0.87 -9.86 5.90
CA LEU A 162 -1.42 -10.35 7.16
C LEU A 162 -0.99 -11.81 7.40
N THR A 163 -0.59 -12.12 8.62
CA THR A 163 -0.18 -13.49 9.01
C THR A 163 -1.05 -14.09 10.12
N ARG A 164 -1.71 -13.24 10.91
CA ARG A 164 -2.50 -13.60 12.10
C ARG A 164 -3.81 -12.83 12.18
N SER A 165 -3.90 -11.65 11.57
CA SER A 165 -5.15 -10.89 11.44
C SER A 165 -5.84 -11.18 10.11
N ASN A 166 -7.09 -10.74 9.97
CA ASN A 166 -7.85 -10.90 8.74
C ASN A 166 -8.57 -9.60 8.37
N ILE A 167 -8.90 -9.49 7.08
CA ILE A 167 -9.83 -8.45 6.62
C ILE A 167 -11.24 -8.87 7.05
N GLU A 168 -11.89 -8.09 7.90
CA GLU A 168 -13.26 -8.35 8.38
C GLU A 168 -14.32 -7.59 7.59
N GLU A 169 -13.94 -6.47 6.97
CA GLU A 169 -14.85 -5.58 6.28
C GLU A 169 -14.16 -4.86 5.11
N ILE A 170 -14.87 -4.73 4.00
CA ILE A 170 -14.47 -3.91 2.86
C ILE A 170 -15.53 -2.81 2.70
N ARG A 171 -15.12 -1.54 2.86
CA ARG A 171 -15.95 -0.39 2.53
C ARG A 171 -15.65 0.08 1.12
N VAL A 172 -16.70 0.31 0.35
CA VAL A 172 -16.62 0.74 -1.04
C VAL A 172 -17.42 2.01 -1.20
N GLU A 173 -16.80 3.05 -1.72
CA GLU A 173 -17.47 4.30 -2.09
C GLU A 173 -17.07 4.72 -3.51
N GLU A 174 -17.95 4.43 -4.45
CA GLU A 174 -17.84 4.89 -5.82
C GLU A 174 -18.14 6.39 -5.91
N LYS A 175 -17.40 7.08 -6.78
CA LYS A 175 -17.54 8.51 -7.08
C LYS A 175 -17.52 8.68 -8.60
N GLU A 176 -17.63 9.94 -9.04
CA GLU A 176 -17.67 10.27 -10.47
C GLU A 176 -16.44 9.73 -11.22
N THR A 177 -15.25 9.93 -10.67
CA THR A 177 -13.97 9.61 -11.32
C THR A 177 -13.11 8.60 -10.58
N THR A 178 -13.50 8.22 -9.36
CA THR A 178 -12.75 7.30 -8.50
C THR A 178 -13.67 6.32 -7.79
N CYS A 179 -13.09 5.28 -7.18
CA CYS A 179 -13.76 4.43 -6.20
C CYS A 179 -12.81 4.21 -5.03
N SER A 180 -13.28 4.57 -3.83
CA SER A 180 -12.55 4.37 -2.59
C SER A 180 -12.79 2.94 -2.10
N PHE A 181 -11.72 2.20 -1.85
CA PHE A 181 -11.74 0.92 -1.15
C PHE A 181 -11.05 1.08 0.20
N THR A 182 -11.70 0.65 1.28
CA THR A 182 -11.08 0.59 2.62
C THR A 182 -11.27 -0.80 3.19
N TYR A 183 -10.16 -1.45 3.50
CA TYR A 183 -10.11 -2.76 4.13
C TYR A 183 -9.91 -2.55 5.62
N ILE A 184 -10.83 -3.05 6.44
CA ILE A 184 -10.75 -3.01 7.90
C ILE A 184 -10.22 -4.35 8.39
N ILE A 185 -9.23 -4.29 9.28
CA ILE A 185 -8.44 -5.44 9.74
C ILE A 185 -8.58 -5.56 11.26
N HIS A 186 -8.64 -6.81 11.74
CA HIS A 186 -8.73 -7.15 13.16
C HIS A 186 -7.92 -8.41 13.49
#